data_AF-A0A2W5XRG4-F1
#
_entry.id   AF-A0A2W5XRG4-F1
#
_cell.length_a   1.000
_cell.length_b   1.000
_cell.length_c   1.000
_cell.angle_alpha   90.00
_cell.angle_beta   90.00
_cell.angle_gamma   90.00
#
_symmetry.space_group_name_H-M   'P 1'
#
loop_
_entity.id
_entity.type
_entity.pdbx_description
1 polymer ?
#
loop_
_entity_poly.entity_id
_entity_poly.type
_entity_poly.pdbx_seq_one_letter_code
_entity_poly.pdbx_strand_id
1 'polypeptide(L)'
;MTNAYRVPPRRGVMVRGLAFVDDFMNWLLYGHETWLVALLKAIPLFLYVYFLLTYIPNYVYYLSTQYIPFLKFSEAVGFLLAAMIGGGNFIVLIILALWTQAARGRRGFGWSLIRALDFMQLLFVLLLMIPLLAFNLGGGSFIPPLFPLEGVVLALIAGGMGAATLVYLYLEFRRITRREAQAAAAASAAYSAG
;
A
#
# COMPACT_ATOMS: atom_id res chain seq x y z
N MET A 1 -32.33 -12.30 35.49
CA MET A 1 -30.95 -11.77 35.53
C MET A 1 -30.78 -10.82 34.35
N THR A 2 -30.76 -9.52 34.59
CA THR A 2 -30.55 -8.51 33.55
C THR A 2 -29.09 -8.54 33.11
N ASN A 3 -28.81 -9.13 31.94
CA ASN A 3 -27.53 -8.99 31.26
C ASN A 3 -27.35 -7.50 30.90
N ALA A 4 -26.73 -6.75 31.81
CA ALA A 4 -26.30 -5.39 31.52
C ALA A 4 -25.27 -5.47 30.40
N TYR A 5 -25.69 -5.09 29.20
CA TYR A 5 -24.80 -4.92 28.05
C TYR A 5 -23.72 -3.93 28.47
N ARG A 6 -22.52 -4.42 28.84
CA ARG A 6 -21.39 -3.54 29.13
C ARG A 6 -21.00 -2.90 27.82
N VAL A 7 -21.42 -1.65 27.64
CA VAL A 7 -20.92 -0.80 26.56
C VAL A 7 -19.40 -0.79 26.68
N PRO A 8 -18.66 -1.24 25.66
CA PRO A 8 -17.20 -1.25 25.73
C PRO A 8 -16.71 0.17 26.03
N PRO A 9 -15.66 0.34 26.85
CA PRO A 9 -15.11 1.65 27.13
C PRO A 9 -14.78 2.36 25.81
N ARG A 10 -15.09 3.66 25.74
CA ARG A 10 -14.79 4.50 24.56
C ARG A 10 -13.30 4.39 24.26
N ARG A 11 -12.97 3.67 23.18
CA ARG A 11 -11.59 3.53 22.69
C ARG A 11 -11.06 4.91 22.30
N GLY A 12 -9.82 5.21 22.69
CA GLY A 12 -9.12 6.44 22.29
C GLY A 12 -9.09 6.59 20.76
N VAL A 13 -8.92 7.83 20.27
CA VAL A 13 -8.91 8.13 18.81
C VAL A 13 -7.91 7.25 18.06
N MET A 14 -6.71 7.09 18.61
CA MET A 14 -5.66 6.24 18.02
C MET A 14 -6.08 4.77 17.90
N VAL A 15 -6.69 4.22 18.95
CA VAL A 15 -7.16 2.82 18.96
C VAL A 15 -8.30 2.62 17.95
N ARG A 16 -9.17 3.63 17.78
CA ARG A 16 -10.21 3.61 16.74
C ARG A 16 -9.62 3.68 15.34
N GLY A 17 -8.60 4.51 15.12
CA GLY A 17 -7.89 4.60 13.84
C GLY A 17 -7.20 3.28 13.48
N LEU A 18 -6.47 2.67 14.42
CA LEU A 18 -5.83 1.38 14.21
C LEU A 18 -6.82 0.26 13.93
N ALA A 19 -7.93 0.19 14.69
CA ALA A 19 -8.97 -0.80 14.43
C ALA A 19 -9.61 -0.59 13.04
N PHE A 20 -9.83 0.66 12.64
CA PHE A 20 -10.33 0.97 11.31
C PHE A 20 -9.36 0.53 10.20
N VAL A 21 -8.06 0.81 10.34
CA VAL A 21 -7.04 0.37 9.38
C VAL A 21 -6.99 -1.15 9.33
N ASP A 22 -7.07 -1.82 10.48
CA ASP A 22 -7.09 -3.29 10.57
C ASP A 22 -8.26 -3.88 9.78
N ASP A 23 -9.48 -3.37 10.02
CA ASP A 23 -10.69 -3.82 9.33
C ASP A 23 -10.66 -3.50 7.83
N PHE A 24 -10.23 -2.28 7.47
CA PHE A 24 -10.10 -1.84 6.08
C PHE A 24 -9.11 -2.71 5.32
N MET A 25 -7.92 -2.96 5.89
CA MET A 25 -6.90 -3.78 5.24
C MET A 25 -7.28 -5.25 5.19
N ASN A 26 -7.99 -5.76 6.18
CA ASN A 26 -8.49 -7.13 6.14
C ASN A 26 -9.51 -7.32 5.00
N TRP A 27 -10.39 -6.34 4.78
CA TRP A 27 -11.26 -6.32 3.60
C TRP A 27 -10.46 -6.14 2.30
N LEU A 28 -9.54 -5.18 2.27
CA LEU A 28 -8.77 -4.85 1.07
C LEU A 28 -7.89 -6.03 0.63
N LEU A 29 -7.32 -6.81 1.55
CA LEU A 29 -6.42 -7.90 1.21
C LEU A 29 -7.14 -9.22 0.94
N TYR A 30 -8.26 -9.49 1.63
CA TYR A 30 -8.89 -10.82 1.60
C TYR A 30 -10.40 -10.83 1.41
N GLY A 31 -11.04 -9.66 1.36
CA GLY A 31 -12.48 -9.53 1.16
C GLY A 31 -12.89 -9.80 -0.29
N HIS A 32 -14.19 -10.04 -0.50
CA HIS A 32 -14.75 -10.13 -1.84
C HIS A 32 -14.61 -8.80 -2.56
N GLU A 33 -14.14 -8.86 -3.81
CA GLU A 33 -13.85 -7.68 -4.61
C GLU A 33 -14.55 -7.70 -5.97
N THR A 34 -14.88 -6.50 -6.45
CA THR A 34 -15.26 -6.29 -7.84
C THR A 34 -14.01 -6.25 -8.71
N TRP A 35 -14.17 -6.46 -10.02
CA TRP A 35 -13.05 -6.36 -10.98
C TRP A 35 -12.29 -5.02 -10.87
N LEU A 36 -13.00 -3.92 -10.60
CA LEU A 36 -12.41 -2.60 -10.46
C LEU A 36 -11.54 -2.50 -9.20
N VAL A 37 -12.02 -3.05 -8.07
CA VAL A 37 -11.23 -3.09 -6.83
C VAL A 37 -9.98 -3.94 -7.00
N ALA A 38 -10.08 -5.07 -7.70
CA ALA A 38 -8.92 -5.90 -8.03
C ALA A 38 -7.90 -5.12 -8.87
N LEU A 39 -8.36 -4.40 -9.90
CA LEU A 39 -7.50 -3.59 -10.75
C LEU A 39 -6.79 -2.46 -9.97
N LEU A 40 -7.53 -1.77 -9.11
CA LEU A 40 -7.01 -0.68 -8.27
C LEU A 40 -6.00 -1.14 -7.20
N LYS A 41 -5.93 -2.45 -6.91
CA LYS A 41 -4.86 -3.04 -6.09
C LYS A 41 -3.69 -3.54 -6.94
N ALA A 42 -4.00 -4.21 -8.05
CA ALA A 42 -3.02 -4.86 -8.91
C ALA A 42 -2.08 -3.85 -9.56
N ILE A 43 -2.58 -2.70 -10.03
CA ILE A 43 -1.75 -1.68 -10.67
C ILE A 43 -0.72 -1.10 -9.69
N PRO A 44 -1.11 -0.60 -8.49
CA PRO A 44 -0.13 -0.16 -7.49
C PRO A 44 0.87 -1.25 -7.09
N LEU A 45 0.40 -2.49 -6.90
CA LEU A 45 1.28 -3.61 -6.55
C LEU A 45 2.30 -3.88 -7.65
N PHE A 46 1.86 -3.92 -8.91
CA PHE A 46 2.74 -4.10 -10.06
C PHE A 46 3.78 -2.98 -10.13
N LEU A 47 3.35 -1.72 -10.03
CA LEU A 47 4.26 -0.57 -10.07
C LEU A 47 5.25 -0.58 -8.90
N TYR A 48 4.84 -1.04 -7.73
CA TYR A 48 5.72 -1.18 -6.57
C TYR A 48 6.78 -2.26 -6.77
N VAL A 49 6.37 -3.44 -7.26
CA VAL A 49 7.29 -4.53 -7.57
C VAL A 49 8.26 -4.11 -8.68
N TYR A 50 7.74 -3.49 -9.74
CA TYR A 50 8.56 -2.92 -10.81
C TYR A 50 9.56 -1.90 -10.25
N PHE A 51 9.11 -0.98 -9.41
CA PHE A 51 9.97 0.04 -8.80
C PHE A 51 11.11 -0.57 -7.98
N LEU A 52 10.80 -1.53 -7.11
CA LEU A 52 11.79 -2.21 -6.28
C LEU A 52 12.79 -3.04 -7.08
N LEU A 53 12.33 -3.74 -8.13
CA LEU A 53 13.18 -4.68 -8.86
C LEU A 53 13.96 -4.03 -10.01
N THR A 54 13.53 -2.87 -10.50
CA THR A 54 14.15 -2.23 -11.67
C THR A 54 14.68 -0.85 -11.34
N TYR A 55 13.85 0.03 -10.77
CA TYR A 55 14.20 1.43 -10.54
C TYR A 55 15.23 1.59 -9.42
N ILE A 56 15.05 0.91 -8.29
CA ILE A 56 16.02 0.99 -7.18
C ILE A 56 17.39 0.44 -7.58
N PRO A 57 17.52 -0.77 -8.16
CA PRO A 57 18.80 -1.25 -8.67
C PRO A 57 19.45 -0.29 -9.67
N ASN A 58 18.65 0.30 -10.57
CA ASN A 58 19.13 1.28 -11.53
C ASN A 58 19.66 2.55 -10.84
N TYR A 59 18.98 3.07 -9.83
CA TYR A 59 19.49 4.19 -9.03
C TYR A 59 20.77 3.84 -8.28
N VAL A 60 20.86 2.65 -7.70
CA VAL A 60 22.09 2.19 -7.04
C VAL A 60 23.25 2.10 -8.02
N TYR A 61 23.00 1.62 -9.24
CA TYR A 61 24.00 1.60 -10.32
C TYR A 61 24.52 3.01 -10.60
N TYR A 62 23.64 3.98 -10.87
CA TYR A 62 24.06 5.34 -11.17
C TYR A 62 24.69 6.07 -9.98
N LEU A 63 24.19 5.84 -8.77
CA LEU A 63 24.78 6.41 -7.55
C LEU A 63 26.21 5.92 -7.33
N SER A 64 26.44 4.62 -7.51
CA SER A 64 27.75 4.00 -7.26
C SER A 64 28.79 4.29 -8.35
N THR A 65 28.36 4.56 -9.59
CA THR A 65 29.24 4.79 -10.74
C THR A 65 29.41 6.26 -11.11
N GLN A 66 28.35 7.07 -11.01
CA GLN A 66 28.32 8.42 -11.57
C GLN A 66 28.17 9.52 -10.52
N TYR A 67 27.18 9.41 -9.64
CA TYR A 67 26.74 10.54 -8.82
C TYR A 67 27.51 10.73 -7.51
N ILE A 68 28.07 9.67 -6.91
CA ILE A 68 28.84 9.79 -5.67
C ILE A 68 30.33 10.01 -6.01
N PRO A 69 30.89 11.22 -5.81
CA PRO A 69 32.19 11.58 -6.37
C PRO A 69 33.36 10.73 -5.87
N PHE A 70 33.24 10.18 -4.66
CA PHE A 70 34.29 9.39 -3.99
C PHE A 70 34.15 7.88 -4.16
N LEU A 71 32.99 7.38 -4.64
CA LEU A 71 32.82 5.95 -4.91
C LEU A 71 33.25 5.63 -6.33
N LYS A 72 32.73 6.36 -7.33
CA LYS A 72 32.99 6.21 -8.78
C LYS A 72 33.52 4.82 -9.18
N PHE A 73 32.77 3.80 -8.80
CA PHE A 73 33.19 2.43 -9.04
C PHE A 73 33.18 2.12 -10.54
N SER A 74 33.94 1.10 -10.94
CA SER A 74 33.85 0.60 -12.31
C SER A 74 32.44 0.10 -12.61
N GLU A 75 32.06 0.12 -13.89
CA GLU A 75 30.75 -0.37 -14.35
C GLU A 75 30.46 -1.81 -13.87
N ALA A 76 31.49 -2.66 -13.86
CA ALA A 76 31.39 -4.04 -13.36
C ALA A 76 31.01 -4.12 -11.87
N VAL A 77 31.62 -3.29 -11.03
CA VAL A 77 31.31 -3.23 -9.59
C VAL A 77 29.93 -2.61 -9.36
N GLY A 78 29.60 -1.54 -10.09
CA GLY A 78 28.26 -0.93 -10.04
C GLY A 78 27.15 -1.92 -10.43
N PHE A 79 27.38 -2.72 -11.48
CA PHE A 79 26.44 -3.76 -11.91
C PHE A 79 26.26 -4.83 -10.84
N LEU A 80 27.35 -5.30 -10.21
CA LEU A 80 27.29 -6.27 -9.13
C LEU A 80 26.50 -5.74 -7.92
N LEU A 81 26.74 -4.49 -7.51
CA LEU A 81 25.98 -3.84 -6.44
C LEU A 81 24.49 -3.74 -6.78
N ALA A 82 24.14 -3.29 -7.98
CA ALA A 82 22.76 -3.19 -8.43
C ALA A 82 22.06 -4.56 -8.45
N ALA A 83 22.72 -5.60 -8.96
CA ALA A 83 22.20 -6.96 -8.99
C ALA A 83 21.96 -7.51 -7.57
N MET A 84 22.87 -7.29 -6.63
CA MET A 84 22.68 -7.69 -5.23
C MET A 84 21.47 -6.99 -4.59
N ILE A 85 21.29 -5.69 -4.83
CA ILE A 85 20.13 -4.96 -4.34
C ILE A 85 18.83 -5.47 -4.98
N GLY A 86 18.84 -5.75 -6.30
CA GLY A 86 17.69 -6.35 -6.98
C GLY A 86 17.30 -7.71 -6.38
N GLY A 87 18.29 -8.58 -6.16
CA GLY A 87 18.07 -9.87 -5.51
C GLY A 87 17.58 -9.74 -4.07
N GLY A 88 18.15 -8.81 -3.29
CA GLY A 88 17.71 -8.51 -1.92
C GLY A 88 16.27 -8.02 -1.87
N ASN A 89 15.91 -7.09 -2.75
CA ASN A 89 14.53 -6.57 -2.86
C ASN A 89 13.54 -7.69 -3.23
N PHE A 90 13.93 -8.61 -4.10
CA PHE A 90 13.11 -9.78 -4.44
C PHE A 90 12.85 -10.69 -3.23
N ILE A 91 13.88 -10.95 -2.42
CA ILE A 91 13.74 -11.72 -1.16
C ILE A 91 12.79 -11.01 -0.19
N VAL A 92 12.92 -9.69 -0.03
CA VAL A 92 12.03 -8.90 0.83
C VAL A 92 10.58 -8.99 0.35
N LEU A 93 10.34 -8.93 -0.96
CA LEU A 93 9.00 -9.10 -1.53
C LEU A 93 8.39 -10.47 -1.21
N ILE A 94 9.19 -11.55 -1.26
CA ILE A 94 8.74 -12.90 -0.87
C ILE A 94 8.34 -12.91 0.61
N ILE A 95 9.18 -12.36 1.49
CA ILE A 95 8.91 -12.31 2.94
C ILE A 95 7.62 -11.54 3.21
N LEU A 96 7.46 -10.36 2.59
CA LEU A 96 6.25 -9.55 2.72
C LEU A 96 5.02 -10.32 2.24
N ALA A 97 5.08 -10.95 1.07
CA ALA A 97 3.98 -11.75 0.55
C ALA A 97 3.59 -12.88 1.53
N LEU A 98 4.57 -13.60 2.09
CA LEU A 98 4.31 -14.66 3.07
C LEU A 98 3.71 -14.11 4.36
N TRP A 99 4.20 -12.98 4.86
CA TRP A 99 3.68 -12.35 6.08
C TRP A 99 2.27 -11.82 5.90
N THR A 100 2.00 -11.13 4.79
CA THR A 100 0.66 -10.67 4.43
C THR A 100 -0.27 -11.87 4.29
N GLN A 101 0.11 -12.98 3.65
CA GLN A 101 -0.74 -14.17 3.63
C GLN A 101 -0.94 -14.79 5.02
N ALA A 102 0.11 -14.86 5.83
CA ALA A 102 0.04 -15.41 7.19
C ALA A 102 -0.84 -14.56 8.13
N ALA A 103 -0.99 -13.26 7.87
CA ALA A 103 -1.84 -12.37 8.67
C ALA A 103 -3.35 -12.58 8.43
N ARG A 104 -3.74 -13.32 7.38
CA ARG A 104 -5.15 -13.54 7.00
C ARG A 104 -5.97 -14.12 8.15
N GLY A 105 -7.04 -13.43 8.53
CA GLY A 105 -7.96 -13.87 9.59
C GLY A 105 -7.39 -13.87 11.01
N ARG A 106 -6.12 -13.47 11.20
CA ARG A 106 -5.48 -13.43 12.51
C ARG A 106 -5.60 -12.05 13.16
N ARG A 107 -5.87 -12.06 14.47
CA ARG A 107 -5.98 -10.87 15.32
C ARG A 107 -4.84 -10.83 16.34
N GLY A 108 -4.43 -9.64 16.74
CA GLY A 108 -3.34 -9.42 17.70
C GLY A 108 -2.35 -8.39 17.18
N PHE A 109 -1.54 -7.83 18.09
CA PHE A 109 -0.65 -6.70 17.80
C PHE A 109 0.23 -6.90 16.56
N GLY A 110 0.93 -8.04 16.47
CA GLY A 110 1.82 -8.32 15.33
C GLY A 110 1.10 -8.41 13.99
N TRP A 111 -0.09 -9.01 13.95
CA TRP A 111 -0.89 -9.13 12.73
C TRP A 111 -1.49 -7.79 12.29
N SER A 112 -1.93 -6.97 13.26
CA SER A 112 -2.39 -5.62 13.00
C SER A 112 -1.26 -4.69 12.55
N LEU A 113 -0.04 -4.89 13.07
CA LEU A 113 1.14 -4.16 12.62
C LEU A 113 1.45 -4.45 11.15
N ILE A 114 1.42 -5.72 10.73
CA ILE A 114 1.62 -6.10 9.30
C ILE A 114 0.61 -5.36 8.42
N ARG A 115 -0.68 -5.38 8.77
CA ARG A 115 -1.71 -4.68 7.99
C ARG A 115 -1.53 -3.16 7.99
N ALA A 116 -1.11 -2.57 9.11
CA ALA A 116 -0.79 -1.14 9.16
C ALA A 116 0.39 -0.78 8.25
N LEU A 117 1.42 -1.63 8.19
CA LEU A 117 2.55 -1.46 7.27
C LEU A 117 2.11 -1.60 5.81
N ASP A 118 1.30 -2.61 5.48
CA ASP A 118 0.71 -2.78 4.15
C ASP A 118 -0.13 -1.54 3.74
N PHE A 119 -0.87 -0.95 4.69
CA PHE A 119 -1.61 0.29 4.44
C PHE A 119 -0.69 1.48 4.17
N MET A 120 0.36 1.66 4.98
CA MET A 120 1.35 2.72 4.75
C MET A 120 2.06 2.56 3.41
N GLN A 121 2.34 1.32 3.00
CA GLN A 121 2.93 1.00 1.71
C GLN A 121 1.97 1.35 0.56
N LEU A 122 0.69 1.01 0.68
CA LEU A 122 -0.34 1.43 -0.28
C LEU A 122 -0.38 2.96 -0.44
N LEU A 123 -0.38 3.69 0.68
CA LEU A 123 -0.36 5.15 0.67
C LEU A 123 0.92 5.69 0.01
N PHE A 124 2.08 5.16 0.37
CA PHE A 124 3.35 5.53 -0.24
C PHE A 124 3.33 5.32 -1.75
N VAL A 125 2.83 4.17 -2.21
CA VAL A 125 2.78 3.86 -3.64
C VAL A 125 1.86 4.84 -4.38
N LEU A 126 0.63 4.99 -3.90
CA LEU A 126 -0.39 5.80 -4.58
C LEU A 126 -0.10 7.30 -4.53
N LEU A 127 0.42 7.80 -3.41
CA LEU A 127 0.54 9.24 -3.16
C LEU A 127 1.94 9.80 -3.34
N LEU A 128 2.98 8.95 -3.39
CA LEU A 128 4.37 9.40 -3.52
C LEU A 128 5.08 8.72 -4.69
N MET A 129 5.11 7.39 -4.71
CA MET A 129 5.90 6.64 -5.70
C MET A 129 5.37 6.82 -7.13
N ILE A 130 4.06 6.63 -7.36
CA ILE A 130 3.46 6.81 -8.69
C ILE A 130 3.58 8.26 -9.16
N PRO A 131 3.29 9.28 -8.34
CA PRO A 131 3.55 10.68 -8.70
C PRO A 131 5.02 10.96 -9.05
N LEU A 132 5.96 10.39 -8.30
CA LEU A 132 7.39 10.53 -8.57
C LEU A 132 7.79 9.89 -9.90
N LEU A 133 7.24 8.71 -10.22
CA LEU A 133 7.46 8.06 -11.51
C LEU A 133 6.88 8.89 -12.66
N ALA A 134 5.68 9.45 -12.49
CA ALA A 134 5.06 10.34 -13.48
C ALA A 134 5.87 11.63 -13.67
N PHE A 135 6.42 12.19 -12.60
CA PHE A 135 7.34 13.33 -12.65
C PHE A 135 8.59 13.01 -13.47
N ASN A 136 9.24 11.87 -13.19
CA ASN A 136 10.43 11.43 -13.92
C ASN A 136 10.14 11.15 -15.40
N LEU A 137 8.97 10.56 -15.69
CA LEU A 137 8.54 10.29 -17.07
C LEU A 137 8.37 11.59 -17.88
N GLY A 138 7.90 12.67 -17.23
CA GLY A 138 7.81 14.00 -17.82
C GLY A 138 9.13 14.77 -17.91
N GLY A 139 10.27 14.10 -17.70
CA GLY A 139 11.61 14.70 -17.74
C GLY A 139 12.04 15.41 -16.44
N GLY A 140 11.25 15.28 -15.38
CA GLY A 140 11.59 15.82 -14.07
C GLY A 140 12.72 15.05 -13.40
N SER A 141 13.61 15.76 -12.70
CA SER A 141 14.65 15.16 -11.88
C SER A 141 14.87 15.96 -10.61
N PHE A 142 15.26 15.29 -9.53
CA PHE A 142 15.74 15.94 -8.31
C PHE A 142 17.26 16.05 -8.29
N ILE A 143 17.96 15.30 -9.16
CA ILE A 143 19.42 15.22 -9.21
C ILE A 143 19.86 15.06 -10.68
N PRO A 144 20.33 16.12 -11.36
CA PRO A 144 20.24 17.52 -10.93
C PRO A 144 18.77 18.00 -10.88
N PRO A 145 18.45 19.03 -10.07
CA PRO A 145 17.08 19.53 -9.97
C PRO A 145 16.58 20.12 -11.30
N LEU A 146 15.55 19.50 -11.88
CA LEU A 146 14.91 19.86 -13.14
C LEU A 146 13.41 19.67 -12.98
N PHE A 147 12.63 20.75 -13.07
CA PHE A 147 11.18 20.74 -12.82
C PHE A 147 10.42 21.27 -14.05
N PRO A 148 10.40 20.52 -15.17
CA PRO A 148 9.58 20.88 -16.33
C PRO A 148 8.11 20.91 -15.93
N LEU A 149 7.35 21.85 -16.51
CA LEU A 149 5.94 22.04 -16.20
C LEU A 149 5.15 20.76 -16.47
N GLU A 150 5.46 20.07 -17.56
CA GLU A 150 4.87 18.80 -17.97
C GLU A 150 5.05 17.72 -16.89
N GLY A 151 6.26 17.57 -16.34
CA GLY A 151 6.55 16.64 -15.26
C GLY A 151 5.80 16.97 -13.98
N VAL A 152 5.73 18.24 -13.60
CA VAL A 152 4.97 18.68 -12.41
C VAL A 152 3.48 18.40 -12.58
N VAL A 153 2.90 18.73 -13.74
CA VAL A 153 1.49 18.50 -14.04
C VAL A 153 1.17 17.00 -14.03
N LEU A 154 2.00 16.16 -14.65
CA LEU A 154 1.83 14.71 -14.64
C LEU A 154 1.86 14.14 -13.20
N ALA A 155 2.77 14.62 -12.36
CA ALA A 155 2.88 14.21 -10.97
C ALA A 155 1.62 14.59 -10.16
N LEU A 156 1.12 15.81 -10.35
CA LEU A 156 -0.11 16.29 -9.70
C LEU A 156 -1.33 15.48 -10.13
N ILE A 157 -1.48 15.19 -11.42
CA ILE A 157 -2.56 14.35 -11.94
C ILE A 157 -2.47 12.94 -11.35
N ALA A 158 -1.29 12.34 -11.36
CA ALA A 158 -1.06 11.01 -10.78
C ALA A 158 -1.38 10.97 -9.28
N GLY A 159 -0.98 11.98 -8.51
CA GLY A 159 -1.28 12.08 -7.08
C GLY A 159 -2.78 12.27 -6.83
N GLY A 160 -3.45 13.09 -7.64
CA GLY A 160 -4.89 13.27 -7.60
C GLY A 160 -5.65 11.98 -7.88
N MET A 161 -5.24 11.20 -8.88
CA MET A 161 -5.81 9.88 -9.17
C MET A 161 -5.54 8.87 -8.05
N GLY A 162 -4.37 8.91 -7.42
CA GLY A 162 -4.06 8.10 -6.24
C GLY A 162 -4.99 8.42 -5.07
N ALA A 163 -5.22 9.70 -4.79
CA ALA A 163 -6.15 10.15 -3.75
C ALA A 163 -7.60 9.75 -4.08
N ALA A 164 -8.05 9.94 -5.32
CA ALA A 164 -9.37 9.52 -5.77
C ALA A 164 -9.57 8.00 -5.63
N THR A 165 -8.53 7.21 -5.92
CA THR A 165 -8.52 5.76 -5.72
C THR A 165 -8.74 5.38 -4.26
N LEU A 166 -8.04 6.04 -3.34
CA LEU A 166 -8.22 5.80 -1.90
C LEU A 166 -9.64 6.15 -1.43
N VAL A 167 -10.19 7.26 -1.91
CA VAL A 167 -11.58 7.65 -1.62
C VAL A 167 -12.56 6.61 -2.16
N TYR A 168 -12.38 6.14 -3.39
CA TYR A 168 -13.21 5.10 -3.97
C TYR A 168 -13.16 3.81 -3.14
N LEU A 169 -11.96 3.32 -2.80
CA LEU A 169 -11.78 2.12 -1.97
C LEU A 169 -12.42 2.28 -0.59
N TYR A 170 -12.31 3.45 0.02
CA TYR A 170 -12.97 3.77 1.28
C TYR A 170 -14.50 3.69 1.18
N LEU A 171 -15.08 4.30 0.13
CA LEU A 171 -16.52 4.28 -0.08
C LEU A 171 -17.03 2.86 -0.32
N GLU A 172 -16.30 2.06 -1.09
CA GLU A 172 -16.67 0.67 -1.38
C GLU A 172 -16.57 -0.21 -0.13
N PHE A 173 -15.51 -0.05 0.68
CA PHE A 173 -15.41 -0.68 2.00
C PHE A 173 -16.65 -0.36 2.86
N ARG A 174 -17.01 0.93 2.98
CA ARG A 174 -18.16 1.36 3.78
C ARG A 174 -19.47 0.79 3.25
N ARG A 175 -19.63 0.70 1.93
CA ARG A 175 -20.81 0.11 1.29
C ARG A 175 -20.94 -1.37 1.64
N ILE A 176 -19.85 -2.14 1.53
CA ILE A 176 -19.85 -3.58 1.80
C ILE A 176 -20.08 -3.85 3.28
N THR A 177 -19.36 -3.18 4.18
CA THR A 177 -19.53 -3.40 5.63
C THR A 177 -20.96 -3.07 6.09
N ARG A 178 -21.59 -2.03 5.53
CA ARG A 178 -23.00 -1.71 5.82
C ARG A 178 -23.94 -2.81 5.35
N ARG A 179 -23.74 -3.32 4.13
CA ARG A 179 -24.55 -4.41 3.56
C ARG A 179 -24.43 -5.68 4.39
N GLU A 180 -23.22 -6.05 4.79
CA GLU A 180 -22.97 -7.22 5.64
C GLU A 180 -23.61 -7.07 7.02
N ALA A 181 -23.50 -5.89 7.64
CA ALA A 181 -24.14 -5.62 8.92
C ALA A 181 -25.68 -5.74 8.85
N GLN A 182 -26.30 -5.25 7.77
CA GLN A 182 -27.74 -5.39 7.53
C GLN A 182 -28.14 -6.85 7.33
N ALA A 183 -27.37 -7.62 6.55
CA ALA A 183 -27.62 -9.04 6.34
C ALA A 183 -27.51 -9.84 7.64
N ALA A 184 -26.51 -9.55 8.47
CA ALA A 184 -26.36 -10.19 9.78
C ALA A 184 -27.52 -9.85 10.73
N ALA A 185 -27.97 -8.59 10.74
CA ALA A 185 -29.12 -8.15 11.53
C ALA A 185 -30.41 -8.87 11.08
N ALA A 186 -30.64 -8.99 9.77
CA ALA A 186 -31.79 -9.70 9.23
C ALA A 186 -31.76 -11.21 9.59
N ALA A 187 -30.60 -11.85 9.48
CA ALA A 187 -30.42 -13.25 9.87
C ALA A 187 -30.65 -13.47 11.37
N SER A 188 -30.13 -12.57 12.22
CA SER A 188 -30.35 -12.63 13.66
C SER A 188 -31.83 -12.43 14.02
N ALA A 189 -32.54 -11.52 13.34
CA ALA A 189 -33.95 -11.28 13.55
C ALA A 189 -34.80 -12.50 13.16
N ALA A 190 -34.48 -13.14 12.03
CA ALA A 190 -35.13 -14.37 11.58
C ALA A 190 -34.92 -15.52 12.57
N TYR A 191 -33.71 -15.68 13.12
CA TYR A 191 -33.41 -16.70 14.14
C TYR A 191 -34.14 -16.44 15.47
N SER A 192 -34.31 -15.18 15.87
CA SER A 192 -35.03 -14.85 17.11
C SER A 192 -36.56 -14.91 17.02
N ALA A 193 -37.11 -15.04 15.81
CA ALA A 193 -38.55 -15.07 15.56
C ALA A 193 -39.12 -16.50 15.38
N GLY A 194 -38.27 -17.52 15.31
CA GLY A 194 -38.63 -18.93 15.31
C GLY A 194 -38.25 -19.61 16.62
#